data_AF-A0A349MC60-F1
#
_entry.id   AF-A0A349MC60-F1
#
_cell.length_a   1.000
_cell.length_b   1.000
_cell.length_c   1.000
_cell.angle_alpha   90.00
_cell.angle_beta   90.00
_cell.angle_gamma   90.00
#
_symmetry.space_group_name_H-M   'P 1'
#
loop_
_entity.id
_entity.type
_entity.pdbx_description
1 polymer ?
#
loop_
_entity_poly.entity_id
_entity_poly.type
_entity_poly.pdbx_seq_one_letter_code
_entity_poly.pdbx_strand_id
1 'polypeptide(L)'
;QGKVDFVAFQATGPKGESRKLSKREAMLLKLLIGRDGEVVSREDILQMVWGYDIMPSTRTIDNFILAFRKTFEKDPKNPKHFHSIRGVGYKFES
;
A
#
# COMPACT_ATOMS: atom_id res chain seq x y z
N GLN A 1 -0.39 15.97 -5.59
CA GLN A 1 -0.67 14.63 -5.04
C GLN A 1 0.36 13.67 -5.61
N GLY A 2 0.69 12.59 -4.91
CA GLY A 2 1.57 11.55 -5.47
C GLY A 2 0.92 10.87 -6.69
N LYS A 3 1.72 10.18 -7.49
CA LYS A 3 1.28 9.46 -8.70
C LYS A 3 1.88 8.06 -8.72
N VAL A 4 1.19 7.12 -9.34
CA VAL A 4 1.71 5.79 -9.60
C VAL A 4 1.48 5.41 -11.06
N ASP A 5 2.52 4.85 -11.67
CA ASP A 5 2.48 4.16 -12.96
C ASP A 5 2.61 2.65 -12.71
N PHE A 6 1.51 1.93 -12.88
CA PHE A 6 1.46 0.48 -12.69
C PHE A 6 2.10 -0.32 -13.84
N VAL A 7 2.29 0.29 -15.02
CA VAL A 7 2.94 -0.34 -16.17
C VAL A 7 4.45 -0.28 -15.99
N ALA A 8 4.96 0.90 -15.62
CA ALA A 8 6.39 1.12 -15.34
C ALA A 8 6.81 0.66 -13.94
N PHE A 9 5.88 0.25 -13.08
CA PHE A 9 6.09 -0.03 -11.66
C PHE A 9 6.83 1.12 -10.97
N GLN A 10 6.36 2.35 -11.16
CA GLN A 10 6.98 3.55 -10.62
C GLN A 10 5.99 4.33 -9.77
N ALA A 11 6.45 4.80 -8.61
CA ALA A 11 5.72 5.71 -7.75
C ALA A 11 6.46 7.03 -7.66
N THR A 12 5.73 8.14 -7.77
CA THR A 12 6.25 9.49 -7.59
C THR A 12 5.53 10.16 -6.43
N GLY A 13 6.29 10.62 -5.45
CA GLY A 13 5.79 11.31 -4.29
C GLY A 13 5.36 12.75 -4.59
N PRO A 14 4.71 13.41 -3.62
CA PRO A 14 4.21 14.77 -3.80
C PRO A 14 5.31 15.83 -3.98
N LYS A 15 6.59 15.51 -3.70
CA LYS A 15 7.74 16.41 -3.93
C LYS A 15 8.51 16.06 -5.21
N GLY A 16 8.01 15.14 -6.03
CA GLY A 16 8.61 14.73 -7.31
C GLY A 16 9.64 13.61 -7.18
N GLU A 17 9.94 13.16 -5.96
CA GLU A 17 10.79 12.00 -5.72
C GLU A 17 10.17 10.75 -6.32
N SER A 18 10.95 9.97 -7.07
CA SER A 18 10.45 8.77 -7.75
C SER A 18 11.16 7.52 -7.26
N ARG A 19 10.42 6.43 -7.10
CA ARG A 19 10.96 5.12 -6.73
C ARG A 19 10.35 4.02 -7.58
N LYS A 20 11.11 2.94 -7.77
CA LYS A 20 10.57 1.70 -8.33
C LYS A 20 9.74 0.98 -7.27
N LEU A 21 8.68 0.34 -7.72
CA LEU A 21 7.84 -0.57 -6.98
C LEU A 21 8.24 -1.99 -7.37
N SER A 22 8.29 -2.89 -6.40
CA SER A 22 8.24 -4.33 -6.70
C SER A 22 6.84 -4.70 -7.25
N LYS A 23 6.75 -5.87 -7.88
CA LYS A 23 5.47 -6.41 -8.36
C LYS A 23 4.43 -6.49 -7.24
N ARG A 24 4.85 -6.93 -6.05
CA ARG A 24 3.95 -7.09 -4.88
C ARG A 24 3.52 -5.74 -4.30
N GLU A 25 4.41 -4.75 -4.25
CA GLU A 25 4.03 -3.39 -3.85
C GLU A 25 2.99 -2.79 -4.80
N ALA A 26 3.21 -2.92 -6.12
CA ALA A 26 2.25 -2.44 -7.10
C ALA A 26 0.89 -3.16 -6.99
N MET A 27 0.90 -4.47 -6.76
CA MET A 27 -0.33 -5.24 -6.55
C MET A 27 -1.09 -4.81 -5.28
N LEU A 28 -0.39 -4.65 -4.15
CA LEU A 28 -0.99 -4.17 -2.91
C LEU A 28 -1.58 -2.77 -3.08
N LEU A 29 -0.82 -1.87 -3.70
CA LEU A 29 -1.29 -0.50 -3.94
C LEU A 29 -2.53 -0.50 -4.85
N LYS A 30 -2.54 -1.33 -5.90
CA LYS A 30 -3.70 -1.49 -6.78
C LYS A 30 -4.92 -2.06 -6.06
N LEU A 31 -4.71 -3.03 -5.16
CA LEU A 31 -5.77 -3.61 -4.34
C LEU A 31 -6.42 -2.56 -3.45
N LEU A 32 -5.62 -1.78 -2.72
CA LEU A 32 -6.13 -0.77 -1.80
C LEU A 32 -6.80 0.39 -2.53
N ILE A 33 -6.20 0.91 -3.60
CA ILE A 33 -6.79 1.99 -4.42
C ILE A 33 -8.07 1.50 -5.11
N GLY A 34 -8.11 0.26 -5.57
CA GLY A 34 -9.30 -0.34 -6.19
C GLY A 34 -10.46 -0.57 -5.23
N ARG A 35 -10.18 -0.50 -3.91
CA ARG A 35 -11.17 -0.59 -2.82
C ARG A 35 -11.14 0.68 -1.97
N ASP A 36 -11.07 1.83 -2.62
CA ASP A 36 -11.06 3.14 -1.96
C ASP A 36 -12.24 3.27 -1.00
N GLY A 37 -11.98 3.73 0.23
CA GLY A 37 -12.99 3.84 1.26
C GLY A 37 -13.30 2.54 2.03
N GLU A 38 -12.78 1.39 1.61
CA GLU A 38 -13.02 0.10 2.28
C GLU A 38 -11.84 -0.33 3.16
N VAL A 39 -12.15 -1.06 4.24
CA VAL A 39 -11.13 -1.71 5.07
C VAL A 39 -10.80 -3.07 4.47
N VAL A 40 -9.53 -3.29 4.13
CA VAL A 40 -9.03 -4.58 3.66
C VAL A 40 -8.22 -5.23 4.79
N SER A 41 -8.59 -6.46 5.17
CA SER A 41 -7.91 -7.20 6.25
C SER A 41 -6.49 -7.60 5.83
N ARG A 42 -5.63 -7.87 6.81
CA ARG A 42 -4.26 -8.34 6.50
C ARG A 42 -4.29 -9.71 5.84
N GLU A 43 -5.20 -10.56 6.28
CA GLU A 43 -5.44 -11.89 5.76
C GLU A 43 -5.88 -11.84 4.29
N ASP A 44 -6.84 -10.96 3.96
CA ASP A 44 -7.27 -10.76 2.56
C ASP A 44 -6.14 -10.22 1.70
N ILE A 45 -5.36 -9.27 2.22
CA ILE A 45 -4.19 -8.73 1.50
C ILE A 45 -3.18 -9.85 1.22
N LEU A 46 -2.85 -10.68 2.22
CA LEU A 46 -1.95 -11.82 2.04
C LEU A 46 -2.48 -12.75 0.96
N GLN A 47 -3.74 -13.15 1.06
CA GLN A 47 -4.36 -14.04 0.10
C GLN A 47 -4.35 -13.48 -1.33
N MET A 48 -4.71 -12.21 -1.51
CA MET A 48 -4.84 -11.61 -2.85
C MET A 48 -3.50 -11.24 -3.49
N VAL A 49 -2.48 -10.89 -2.69
CA VAL A 49 -1.19 -10.42 -3.23
C VAL A 49 -0.12 -11.52 -3.24
N TRP A 50 -0.19 -12.48 -2.31
CA TRP A 50 0.77 -13.59 -2.21
C TRP A 50 0.21 -14.97 -2.58
N GLY A 51 -1.10 -15.17 -2.46
CA GLY A 51 -1.72 -16.49 -2.66
C GLY A 51 -1.62 -17.40 -1.43
N TYR A 52 -2.24 -18.57 -1.50
CA TYR A 52 -2.32 -19.52 -0.38
C TYR A 52 -1.01 -20.28 -0.09
N ASP A 53 -0.14 -20.44 -1.10
CA ASP A 53 1.06 -21.29 -1.02
C ASP A 53 2.29 -20.59 -0.44
N ILE A 54 2.18 -19.29 -0.14
CA ILE A 54 3.26 -18.49 0.44
C ILE A 54 2.71 -17.84 1.70
N MET A 55 3.34 -18.09 2.85
CA MET A 55 3.01 -17.42 4.11
C MET A 55 4.08 -16.40 4.48
N PRO A 56 4.08 -15.19 3.90
CA PRO A 56 4.77 -14.07 4.53
C PRO A 56 4.11 -13.78 5.87
N SER A 57 4.89 -13.24 6.80
CA SER A 57 4.27 -12.64 7.97
C SER A 57 3.47 -11.40 7.58
N THR A 58 2.41 -11.10 8.35
CA THR A 58 1.66 -9.84 8.27
C THR A 58 2.56 -8.60 8.37
N ARG A 59 3.75 -8.72 8.97
CA ARG A 59 4.77 -7.67 9.03
C ARG A 59 5.23 -7.20 7.65
N THR A 60 5.22 -8.06 6.63
CA THR A 60 5.59 -7.66 5.27
C THR A 60 4.60 -6.63 4.71
N ILE A 61 3.30 -6.80 5.00
CA ILE A 61 2.28 -5.82 4.62
C ILE A 61 2.52 -4.51 5.35
N ASP A 62 2.75 -4.56 6.66
CA ASP A 62 2.99 -3.35 7.47
C ASP A 62 4.20 -2.56 6.94
N ASN A 63 5.27 -3.26 6.51
CA ASN A 63 6.46 -2.64 5.91
C ASN A 63 6.15 -1.95 4.57
N PHE A 64 5.32 -2.56 3.73
CA PHE A 64 4.90 -1.94 2.46
C PHE A 64 4.04 -0.70 2.72
N ILE A 65 3.11 -0.75 3.68
CA ILE A 65 2.33 0.42 4.06
C ILE A 65 3.23 1.55 4.58
N LEU A 66 4.23 1.22 5.39
CA LEU A 66 5.22 2.21 5.85
C LEU A 66 5.98 2.84 4.68
N ALA A 67 6.38 2.05 3.68
CA ALA A 67 7.04 2.54 2.47
C ALA A 67 6.11 3.43 1.62
N PHE A 68 4.83 3.07 1.49
CA PHE A 68 3.82 3.89 0.81
C PHE A 68 3.62 5.22 1.52
N ARG A 69 3.49 5.21 2.85
CA ARG A 69 3.37 6.46 3.62
C ARG A 69 4.56 7.38 3.40
N LYS A 70 5.79 6.85 3.43
CA LYS A 70 6.99 7.64 3.12
C LYS A 70 7.01 8.22 1.71
N THR A 71 6.33 7.57 0.76
CA THR A 71 6.35 7.97 -0.66
C THR A 71 5.23 8.95 -0.98
N PHE A 72 4.02 8.70 -0.48
CA PHE A 72 2.82 9.40 -0.93
C PHE A 72 2.30 10.42 0.08
N GLU A 73 2.63 10.28 1.36
CA GLU A 73 2.14 11.17 2.42
C GLU A 73 3.06 12.37 2.60
N LYS A 74 2.45 13.52 2.87
CA LYS A 74 3.21 14.70 3.31
C LYS A 74 3.82 14.48 4.71
N ASP A 75 3.07 13.83 5.59
CA ASP A 75 3.52 13.40 6.92
C ASP A 75 3.19 11.91 7.11
N PRO A 76 4.19 11.01 7.04
CA PRO A 76 3.98 9.57 7.24
C PRO A 76 3.43 9.17 8.62
N LYS A 77 3.57 10.03 9.64
CA LYS A 77 3.04 9.77 10.99
C LYS A 77 1.54 10.12 11.09
N ASN A 78 1.08 11.05 10.27
CA ASN A 78 -0.31 11.47 10.15
C ASN A 78 -0.80 11.26 8.71
N PRO A 79 -0.95 10.00 8.27
CA PRO A 79 -1.27 9.67 6.89
C PRO A 79 -2.68 10.14 6.53
N LYS A 80 -2.82 10.71 5.33
CA LYS A 80 -4.10 11.12 4.74
C LYS A 80 -4.72 10.06 3.84
N HIS A 81 -3.91 9.14 3.32
CA HIS A 81 -4.35 8.14 2.37
C HIS A 81 -4.31 6.74 2.95
N PHE A 82 -3.24 6.37 3.66
CA PHE A 82 -3.07 5.00 4.15
C PHE A 82 -3.42 4.90 5.64
N HIS A 83 -4.63 4.49 5.97
CA HIS A 83 -5.12 4.40 7.36
C HIS A 83 -4.91 3.01 7.96
N SER A 84 -4.39 2.98 9.19
CA SER A 84 -4.30 1.75 9.97
C SER A 84 -5.59 1.53 10.74
N ILE A 85 -6.28 0.42 10.50
CA ILE A 85 -7.42 -0.01 11.30
C ILE A 85 -6.92 -1.06 12.29
N ARG A 86 -6.84 -0.67 13.56
CA ARG A 86 -6.21 -1.48 14.63
C ARG A 86 -6.91 -2.84 14.74
N GLY A 87 -6.12 -3.91 14.69
CA GLY A 87 -6.60 -5.29 14.79
C GLY A 87 -7.27 -5.83 13.53
N VAL A 88 -7.44 -5.02 12.47
CA VAL A 88 -8.15 -5.44 11.25
C VAL A 88 -7.22 -5.40 10.04
N GLY A 89 -6.74 -4.22 9.66
CA GLY A 89 -6.03 -4.08 8.40
C GLY A 89 -5.78 -2.64 8.00
N TYR A 90 -5.97 -2.37 6.72
CA TYR A 90 -5.65 -1.10 6.10
C TYR A 90 -6.79 -0.60 5.24
N LYS A 91 -6.94 0.71 5.23
CA LYS A 91 -7.91 1.44 4.39
C LYS A 91 -7.16 2.48 3.58
N PHE A 92 -7.51 2.59 2.30
CA PHE A 92 -7.10 3.71 1.46
C PHE A 92 -8.22 4.74 1.39
N GLU A 93 -7.85 6.02 1.43
CA GLU A 93 -8.73 7.17 1.15
C GLU A 93 -8.05 8.11 0.14
N SER A 94 -8.75 8.51 -0.91
CA SER A 94 -8.23 9.38 -1.98
C SER A 94 -8.05 10.86 -1.62
#